data_AF-A0A453H7X0-F1
#
_entry.id   AF-A0A453H7X0-F1
#
_cell.length_a   1.000
_cell.length_b   1.000
_cell.length_c   1.000
_cell.angle_alpha   90.00
_cell.angle_beta   90.00
_cell.angle_gamma   90.00
#
_symmetry.space_group_name_H-M   'P 1'
#
loop_
_entity.id
_entity.type
_entity.pdbx_description
1 polymer ?
#
loop_
_entity_poly.entity_id
_entity_poly.type
_entity_poly.pdbx_seq_one_letter_code
_entity_poly.pdbx_strand_id
1 'polypeptide(L)'
;MATMGSLIGLVNRIQQACTVLGDHGGGAGGSLWEALPSVAVVGGQSSGKSSVLESIVGRDFLPRGSGIVTRRPLVLQLHKTEGGQEYAEFLHAPRKRFSDFAAVRKEIADETDRMTGKSKAISNVPIHLSIYSPHVVNLTLIDLPGLTKVAVEGQPESIVQDIENMVRTYVDKPNSIILAISPANQDIATSDAIKLAKEVDPTGERTFGVVTKLDLMDKGTNAIDVLEGRSYRLQHPWVGIVNRSQADINKNVDMLAARRKEQEYFQSSPDYGHLAHKMGAEYLAKLLSQHLEAVIKAKIPSIISMINKTVDEIEAELDRLGRPIGGDAGVRITILT
;
A
#
# COMPACT_ATOMS: atom_id res chain seq x y z
N MET A 1 22.14 20.88 2.38
CA MET A 1 21.44 19.80 3.12
C MET A 1 20.03 19.70 2.54
N ALA A 2 19.78 18.73 1.66
CA ALA A 2 18.42 18.47 1.19
C ALA A 2 17.60 17.98 2.39
N THR A 3 16.45 18.62 2.65
CA THR A 3 15.60 18.29 3.80
C THR A 3 15.08 16.86 3.67
N MET A 4 15.10 16.11 4.78
CA MET A 4 14.77 14.67 4.83
C MET A 4 13.39 14.31 4.26
N GLY A 5 12.44 15.27 4.22
CA GLY A 5 11.14 15.11 3.55
C GLY A 5 11.20 15.00 2.01
N SER A 6 12.31 15.38 1.37
CA SER A 6 12.42 15.39 -0.11
C SER A 6 12.61 14.00 -0.72
N LEU A 7 13.00 13.00 0.07
CA LEU A 7 13.44 11.70 -0.44
C LEU A 7 12.28 10.78 -0.84
N ILE A 8 11.30 10.65 0.04
CA ILE A 8 10.07 9.90 -0.28
C ILE A 8 9.29 10.62 -1.39
N GLY A 9 9.29 11.96 -1.37
CA GLY A 9 8.73 12.75 -2.47
C GLY A 9 9.41 12.51 -3.82
N LEU A 10 10.73 12.31 -3.83
CA LEU A 10 11.47 11.93 -5.05
C LEU A 10 11.05 10.55 -5.54
N VAL A 11 11.04 9.55 -4.66
CA VAL A 11 10.61 8.19 -5.01
C VAL A 11 9.18 8.18 -5.56
N ASN A 12 8.28 8.95 -4.95
CA ASN A 12 6.89 9.04 -5.41
C ASN A 12 6.77 9.66 -6.80
N ARG A 13 7.60 10.65 -7.14
CA ARG A 13 7.66 11.22 -8.50
C ARG A 13 8.21 10.24 -9.51
N ILE A 14 9.25 9.49 -9.15
CA ILE A 14 9.81 8.44 -10.03
C ILE A 14 8.75 7.37 -10.28
N GLN A 15 8.08 6.92 -9.22
CA GLN A 15 6.94 6.03 -9.29
C GLN A 15 5.90 6.56 -10.29
N GLN A 16 5.37 7.77 -10.09
CA GLN A 16 4.37 8.34 -10.99
C GLN A 16 4.84 8.38 -12.45
N ALA A 17 6.09 8.74 -12.69
CA ALA A 17 6.66 8.75 -14.03
C ALA A 17 6.68 7.34 -14.67
N CYS A 18 7.11 6.32 -13.93
CA CYS A 18 7.06 4.93 -14.39
C CYS A 18 5.62 4.49 -14.71
N THR A 19 4.65 4.83 -13.85
CA THR A 19 3.24 4.47 -14.10
C THR A 19 2.68 5.11 -15.35
N VAL A 20 3.01 6.39 -15.61
CA VAL A 20 2.58 7.08 -16.84
C VAL A 20 3.17 6.44 -18.09
N LEU A 21 4.36 5.86 -17.97
CA LEU A 21 5.02 5.12 -19.06
C LEU A 21 4.48 3.69 -19.23
N GLY A 22 3.42 3.30 -18.51
CA GLY A 22 2.81 1.97 -18.57
C GLY A 22 3.51 0.91 -17.73
N ASP A 23 4.52 1.31 -16.94
CA ASP A 23 5.19 0.44 -15.99
C ASP A 23 4.45 0.44 -14.65
N HIS A 24 3.63 -0.60 -14.46
CA HIS A 24 2.84 -0.83 -13.26
C HIS A 24 3.51 -1.79 -12.27
N GLY A 25 4.78 -2.16 -12.49
CA GLY A 25 5.49 -3.15 -11.66
C GLY A 25 4.88 -4.55 -11.70
N GLY A 26 4.21 -4.92 -12.78
CA GLY A 26 3.63 -6.26 -12.97
C GLY A 26 4.13 -6.98 -14.23
N GLY A 27 5.13 -6.40 -14.92
CA GLY A 27 5.70 -6.93 -16.14
C GLY A 27 6.97 -7.74 -15.88
N ALA A 28 7.22 -8.76 -16.70
CA ALA A 28 8.47 -9.51 -16.66
C ALA A 28 9.61 -8.67 -17.26
N GLY A 29 10.19 -7.78 -16.46
CA GLY A 29 11.32 -6.95 -16.86
C GLY A 29 11.61 -5.95 -15.76
N GLY A 30 12.76 -6.10 -15.09
CA GLY A 30 13.17 -5.34 -13.91
C GLY A 30 13.05 -3.84 -14.13
N SER A 31 11.90 -3.30 -13.76
CA SER A 31 11.53 -1.94 -14.10
C SER A 31 11.89 -1.00 -12.95
N LEU A 32 12.05 0.28 -13.28
CA LEU A 32 12.38 1.28 -12.27
C LEU A 32 11.31 1.34 -11.17
N TRP A 33 10.04 1.03 -11.48
CA TRP A 33 8.99 0.89 -10.48
C TRP A 33 9.28 -0.22 -9.46
N GLU A 34 9.81 -1.37 -9.90
CA GLU A 34 10.10 -2.53 -9.04
C GLU A 34 11.31 -2.31 -8.12
N ALA A 35 12.22 -1.42 -8.52
CA ALA A 35 13.36 -1.04 -7.72
C ALA A 35 12.98 -0.12 -6.53
N LEU A 36 11.80 0.51 -6.56
CA LEU A 36 11.39 1.50 -5.58
C LEU A 36 10.77 0.85 -4.34
N PRO A 37 11.27 1.19 -3.13
CA PRO A 37 10.70 0.66 -1.90
C PRO A 37 9.23 1.06 -1.73
N SER A 38 8.40 0.09 -1.37
CA SER A 38 6.97 0.30 -1.10
C SER A 38 6.50 -0.57 0.06
N VAL A 39 5.42 -0.18 0.73
CA VAL A 39 4.81 -0.99 1.78
C VAL A 39 3.58 -1.70 1.22
N ALA A 40 3.66 -3.01 1.01
CA ALA A 40 2.55 -3.85 0.57
C ALA A 40 1.72 -4.32 1.78
N VAL A 41 0.43 -4.03 1.78
CA VAL A 41 -0.48 -4.41 2.87
C VAL A 41 -1.12 -5.75 2.57
N VAL A 42 -0.85 -6.73 3.44
CA VAL A 42 -1.30 -8.12 3.27
C VAL A 42 -2.14 -8.53 4.46
N GLY A 43 -3.22 -9.26 4.20
CA GLY A 43 -4.14 -9.67 5.25
C GLY A 43 -5.32 -10.45 4.69
N GLY A 44 -5.84 -11.38 5.48
CA GLY A 44 -7.09 -12.06 5.15
C GLY A 44 -8.25 -11.10 4.91
N GLN A 45 -9.31 -11.58 4.26
CA GLN A 45 -10.54 -10.82 4.16
C GLN A 45 -11.03 -10.40 5.55
N SER A 46 -11.46 -9.15 5.70
CA SER A 46 -11.95 -8.61 6.98
C SER A 46 -10.93 -8.57 8.13
N SER A 47 -9.62 -8.70 7.86
CA SER A 47 -8.55 -8.51 8.87
C SER A 47 -8.39 -7.05 9.32
N GLY A 48 -9.07 -6.10 8.67
CA GLY A 48 -9.01 -4.68 9.01
C GLY A 48 -8.00 -3.88 8.20
N LYS A 49 -7.49 -4.38 7.06
CA LYS A 49 -6.55 -3.66 6.18
C LYS A 49 -7.00 -2.23 5.86
N SER A 50 -8.20 -2.08 5.29
CA SER A 50 -8.75 -0.77 4.93
C SER A 50 -8.90 0.14 6.14
N SER A 51 -9.32 -0.41 7.30
CA SER A 51 -9.41 0.36 8.54
C SER A 51 -8.05 0.84 9.03
N VAL A 52 -7.00 0.01 8.95
CA VAL A 52 -5.62 0.41 9.30
C VAL A 52 -5.14 1.54 8.38
N LEU A 53 -5.37 1.42 7.07
CA LEU A 53 -5.02 2.47 6.10
C LEU A 53 -5.74 3.79 6.38
N GLU A 54 -7.05 3.75 6.63
CA GLU A 54 -7.83 4.94 6.99
C GLU A 54 -7.38 5.54 8.32
N SER A 55 -7.05 4.72 9.32
CA SER A 55 -6.51 5.17 10.60
C SER A 55 -5.15 5.84 10.44
N ILE A 56 -4.26 5.33 9.57
CA ILE A 56 -2.98 5.97 9.21
C ILE A 56 -3.22 7.34 8.54
N VAL A 57 -4.15 7.41 7.59
CA VAL A 57 -4.44 8.65 6.85
C VAL A 57 -5.19 9.67 7.71
N GLY A 58 -6.07 9.22 8.60
CA GLY A 58 -6.93 10.11 9.37
C GLY A 58 -8.28 10.42 8.70
N ARG A 59 -8.63 9.75 7.60
CA ARG A 59 -9.83 10.02 6.79
C ARG A 59 -10.49 8.73 6.30
N ASP A 60 -11.80 8.77 6.11
CA ASP A 60 -12.55 7.68 5.47
C ASP A 60 -12.61 7.87 3.96
N PHE A 61 -11.81 7.12 3.22
CA PHE A 61 -11.71 7.23 1.76
C PHE A 61 -11.78 5.88 1.05
N LEU A 62 -11.68 4.76 1.77
CA LEU A 62 -11.75 3.44 1.15
C LEU A 62 -13.21 2.98 1.04
N PRO A 63 -13.58 2.29 -0.05
CA PRO A 63 -14.88 1.65 -0.14
C PRO A 63 -15.10 0.71 1.05
N ARG A 64 -16.35 0.54 1.46
CA ARG A 64 -16.76 -0.41 2.50
C ARG A 64 -17.88 -1.27 1.95
N GLY A 65 -17.85 -2.57 2.24
CA GLY A 65 -18.86 -3.50 1.78
C GLY A 65 -18.64 -4.91 2.30
N SER A 66 -19.63 -5.78 2.05
CA SER A 66 -19.48 -7.23 2.23
C SER A 66 -18.77 -7.84 1.03
N GLY A 67 -18.02 -8.92 1.25
CA GLY A 67 -17.23 -9.57 0.19
C GLY A 67 -15.85 -8.93 -0.02
N ILE A 68 -15.30 -9.10 -1.23
CA ILE A 68 -14.01 -8.53 -1.62
C ILE A 68 -14.21 -7.06 -1.97
N VAL A 69 -13.80 -6.19 -1.04
CA VAL A 69 -13.97 -4.74 -1.19
C VAL A 69 -12.90 -4.16 -2.12
N THR A 70 -11.63 -4.46 -1.84
CA THR A 70 -10.50 -4.08 -2.69
C THR A 70 -10.37 -5.11 -3.82
N ARG A 71 -10.88 -4.78 -5.02
CA ARG A 71 -10.82 -5.63 -6.24
C ARG A 71 -9.69 -5.26 -7.19
N ARG A 72 -9.04 -4.12 -6.97
CA ARG A 72 -7.86 -3.63 -7.68
C ARG A 72 -6.83 -3.19 -6.64
N PRO A 73 -5.52 -3.39 -6.86
CA PRO A 73 -4.50 -2.80 -6.02
C PRO A 73 -4.67 -1.28 -5.95
N LEU A 74 -4.56 -0.69 -4.77
CA LEU A 74 -4.56 0.76 -4.59
C LEU A 74 -3.17 1.20 -4.14
N VAL A 75 -2.46 1.90 -5.02
CA VAL A 75 -1.20 2.56 -4.67
C VAL A 75 -1.52 3.92 -4.07
N LEU A 76 -1.39 4.00 -2.76
CA LEU A 76 -1.68 5.16 -1.94
C LEU A 76 -0.37 5.89 -1.60
N GLN A 77 -0.23 7.12 -2.09
CA GLN A 77 0.89 8.00 -1.80
C GLN A 77 0.43 9.10 -0.84
N LEU A 78 1.04 9.15 0.34
CA LEU A 78 0.80 10.19 1.34
C LEU A 78 1.89 11.23 1.24
N HIS A 79 1.47 12.49 1.13
CA HIS A 79 2.34 13.66 1.01
C HIS A 79 2.07 14.59 2.18
N LYS A 80 3.06 14.73 3.06
CA LYS A 80 3.01 15.70 4.14
C LYS A 80 3.17 17.11 3.58
N THR A 81 2.18 17.97 3.81
CA THR A 81 2.25 19.39 3.46
C THR A 81 2.66 20.24 4.67
N GLU A 82 3.23 21.43 4.42
CA GLU A 82 3.61 22.39 5.48
C GLU A 82 2.40 23.14 6.06
N GLY A 83 1.20 22.90 5.51
CA GLY A 83 -0.06 23.50 5.90
C GLY A 83 -1.08 23.44 4.75
N GLY A 84 -2.24 24.05 4.96
CA GLY A 84 -3.29 24.18 3.94
C GLY A 84 -4.38 23.12 4.02
N GLN A 85 -5.31 23.22 3.06
CA GLN A 85 -6.47 22.35 2.98
C GLN A 85 -6.06 20.98 2.42
N GLU A 86 -6.58 19.90 3.02
CA GLU A 86 -6.32 18.55 2.54
C GLU A 86 -7.01 18.31 1.20
N TYR A 87 -6.33 17.61 0.31
CA TYR A 87 -6.89 17.19 -0.96
C TYR A 87 -6.26 15.89 -1.45
N ALA A 88 -6.95 15.23 -2.37
CA ALA A 88 -6.48 14.06 -3.06
C ALA A 88 -6.50 14.26 -4.58
N GLU A 89 -5.59 13.58 -5.27
CA GLU A 89 -5.47 13.57 -6.73
C GLU A 89 -5.31 12.12 -7.21
N PHE A 90 -6.04 11.78 -8.27
CA PHE A 90 -5.89 10.48 -8.93
C PHE A 90 -5.03 10.63 -10.18
N LEU A 91 -4.21 9.62 -10.46
CA LEU A 91 -3.37 9.64 -11.66
C LEU A 91 -4.20 9.65 -12.95
N HIS A 92 -5.35 8.97 -12.97
CA HIS A 92 -6.27 8.98 -14.11
C HIS A 92 -7.07 10.29 -14.25
N ALA A 93 -7.04 11.17 -13.24
CA ALA A 93 -7.74 12.45 -13.23
C ALA A 93 -6.84 13.61 -12.74
N PRO A 94 -5.71 13.89 -13.41
CA PRO A 94 -4.64 14.76 -12.90
C PRO A 94 -5.03 16.25 -12.77
N ARG A 95 -6.16 16.67 -13.33
CA ARG A 95 -6.67 18.06 -13.24
C ARG A 95 -7.80 18.22 -12.22
N LYS A 96 -8.19 17.15 -11.53
CA LYS A 96 -9.30 17.15 -10.58
C LYS A 96 -8.76 16.92 -9.18
N ARG A 97 -8.87 17.95 -8.34
CA ARG A 97 -8.58 17.85 -6.90
C ARG A 97 -9.84 17.49 -6.15
N PHE A 98 -9.73 16.52 -5.24
CA PHE A 98 -10.80 16.07 -4.39
C PHE A 98 -10.55 16.55 -2.96
N SER A 99 -11.30 17.53 -2.50
CA SER A 99 -11.27 17.97 -1.09
C SER A 99 -12.24 17.18 -0.21
N ASP A 100 -13.24 16.53 -0.82
CA ASP A 100 -14.19 15.64 -0.14
C ASP A 100 -13.75 14.18 -0.29
N PHE A 101 -13.40 13.54 0.83
CA PHE A 101 -12.99 12.14 0.86
C PHE A 101 -14.15 11.15 0.62
N ALA A 102 -15.41 11.58 0.75
CA ALA A 102 -16.53 10.79 0.27
C ALA A 102 -16.54 10.70 -1.26
N ALA A 103 -16.18 11.78 -1.95
CA ALA A 103 -15.99 11.79 -3.40
C ALA A 103 -14.77 10.94 -3.83
N VAL A 104 -13.68 10.96 -3.07
CA VAL A 104 -12.52 10.06 -3.29
C VAL A 104 -12.96 8.60 -3.22
N ARG A 105 -13.74 8.23 -2.20
CA ARG A 105 -14.25 6.87 -2.03
C ARG A 105 -15.12 6.43 -3.20
N LYS A 106 -16.03 7.31 -3.63
CA LYS A 106 -16.89 7.06 -4.77
C LYS A 106 -16.06 6.88 -6.05
N GLU A 107 -15.08 7.75 -6.27
CA GLU A 107 -14.18 7.66 -7.43
C GLU A 107 -13.41 6.33 -7.46
N ILE A 108 -12.91 5.83 -6.31
CA ILE A 108 -12.26 4.51 -6.24
C ILE A 108 -13.23 3.40 -6.65
N ALA A 109 -14.48 3.46 -6.17
CA ALA A 109 -15.50 2.47 -6.51
C ALA A 109 -15.86 2.52 -8.01
N ASP A 110 -16.11 3.72 -8.53
CA ASP A 110 -16.48 3.97 -9.93
C ASP A 110 -15.34 3.52 -10.88
N GLU A 111 -14.09 3.84 -10.55
CA GLU A 111 -12.91 3.45 -11.33
C GLU A 111 -12.63 1.93 -11.23
N THR A 112 -12.96 1.31 -10.11
CA THR A 112 -12.92 -0.15 -9.99
C THR A 112 -13.95 -0.80 -10.91
N ASP A 113 -15.21 -0.36 -10.82
CA ASP A 113 -16.31 -0.90 -11.63
C ASP A 113 -16.13 -0.64 -13.13
N ARG A 114 -15.47 0.46 -13.52
CA ARG A 114 -15.13 0.75 -14.91
C ARG A 114 -14.23 -0.32 -15.52
N MET A 115 -13.28 -0.86 -14.74
CA MET A 115 -12.30 -1.85 -15.23
C MET A 115 -12.77 -3.29 -15.03
N THR A 116 -13.43 -3.61 -13.91
CA THR A 116 -13.87 -4.99 -13.61
C THR A 116 -15.30 -5.28 -14.08
N GLY A 117 -16.00 -4.25 -14.57
CA GLY A 117 -17.45 -4.27 -14.74
C GLY A 117 -18.17 -4.42 -13.39
N LYS A 118 -19.49 -4.67 -13.47
CA LYS A 118 -20.33 -5.03 -12.30
C LYS A 118 -20.13 -6.47 -11.83
N SER A 119 -19.27 -7.22 -12.53
CA SER A 119 -18.89 -8.57 -12.12
C SER A 119 -17.98 -8.49 -10.88
N LYS A 120 -18.01 -9.50 -10.01
CA LYS A 120 -17.12 -9.58 -8.84
C LYS A 120 -15.67 -9.94 -9.21
N ALA A 121 -15.25 -9.62 -10.45
CA ALA A 121 -13.91 -9.86 -10.95
C ALA A 121 -12.89 -8.91 -10.30
N ILE A 122 -11.62 -9.32 -10.35
CA ILE A 122 -10.47 -8.54 -9.89
C ILE A 122 -9.64 -8.09 -11.10
N SER A 123 -8.80 -7.07 -10.91
CA SER A 123 -7.86 -6.63 -11.95
C SER A 123 -6.51 -6.26 -11.35
N ASN A 124 -5.44 -6.67 -12.03
CA ASN A 124 -4.06 -6.40 -11.63
C ASN A 124 -3.63 -4.95 -11.92
N VAL A 125 -4.46 -4.15 -12.60
CA VAL A 125 -4.14 -2.76 -12.93
C VAL A 125 -4.40 -1.88 -11.70
N PRO A 126 -3.36 -1.28 -11.09
CA PRO A 126 -3.51 -0.48 -9.88
C PRO A 126 -4.30 0.81 -10.10
N ILE A 127 -4.91 1.32 -9.03
CA ILE A 127 -5.40 2.70 -8.94
C ILE A 127 -4.34 3.51 -8.18
N HIS A 128 -3.93 4.66 -8.71
CA HIS A 128 -2.95 5.53 -8.07
C HIS A 128 -3.64 6.74 -7.46
N LEU A 129 -3.50 6.88 -6.15
CA LEU A 129 -4.11 7.93 -5.34
C LEU A 129 -3.03 8.66 -4.54
N SER A 130 -2.91 9.96 -4.73
CA SER A 130 -2.06 10.84 -3.92
C SER A 130 -2.92 11.64 -2.96
N ILE A 131 -2.61 11.60 -1.66
CA ILE A 131 -3.27 12.41 -0.62
C ILE A 131 -2.25 13.41 -0.06
N TYR A 132 -2.61 14.69 -0.09
CA TYR A 132 -1.83 15.79 0.45
C TYR A 132 -2.48 16.28 1.74
N SER A 133 -1.76 16.17 2.86
CA SER A 133 -2.27 16.54 4.19
C SER A 133 -1.15 16.96 5.14
N PRO A 134 -1.38 17.93 6.05
CA PRO A 134 -0.42 18.25 7.10
C PRO A 134 -0.41 17.23 8.25
N HIS A 135 -1.42 16.35 8.30
CA HIS A 135 -1.64 15.36 9.38
C HIS A 135 -1.07 13.97 9.09
N VAL A 136 -0.51 13.77 7.90
CA VAL A 136 0.13 12.51 7.49
C VAL A 136 1.65 12.62 7.46
N VAL A 137 2.31 11.47 7.37
CA VAL A 137 3.73 11.36 7.05
C VAL A 137 3.89 11.09 5.56
N ASN A 138 5.07 11.37 5.02
CA ASN A 138 5.40 10.89 3.67
C ASN A 138 5.50 9.36 3.73
N LEU A 139 4.66 8.66 2.97
CA LEU A 139 4.59 7.21 2.98
C LEU A 139 3.88 6.70 1.73
N THR A 140 4.33 5.57 1.20
CA THR A 140 3.67 4.89 0.08
C THR A 140 3.23 3.51 0.50
N LEU A 141 1.92 3.27 0.43
CA LEU A 141 1.23 2.05 0.82
C LEU A 141 0.55 1.45 -0.41
N ILE A 142 0.55 0.12 -0.52
CA ILE A 142 -0.17 -0.60 -1.56
C ILE A 142 -1.22 -1.45 -0.86
N ASP A 143 -2.49 -1.06 -0.98
CA ASP A 143 -3.61 -1.90 -0.52
C ASP A 143 -3.85 -3.00 -1.54
N LEU A 144 -3.82 -4.25 -1.08
CA LEU A 144 -4.03 -5.42 -1.91
C LEU A 144 -5.35 -6.10 -1.54
N PRO A 145 -5.99 -6.81 -2.49
CA PRO A 145 -7.16 -7.62 -2.18
C PRO A 145 -6.91 -8.56 -0.99
N GLY A 146 -7.95 -8.76 -0.18
CA GLY A 146 -7.84 -9.66 0.97
C GLY A 146 -7.76 -11.12 0.53
N LEU A 147 -6.82 -11.86 1.14
CA LEU A 147 -6.72 -13.30 0.93
C LEU A 147 -8.04 -13.96 1.37
N THR A 148 -8.64 -14.74 0.49
CA THR A 148 -9.86 -15.51 0.74
C THR A 148 -9.56 -17.00 0.55
N LYS A 149 -10.28 -17.86 1.27
CA LYS A 149 -10.15 -19.32 1.19
C LYS A 149 -11.21 -19.97 0.30
N VAL A 150 -12.27 -19.24 0.00
CA VAL A 150 -13.43 -19.74 -0.75
C VAL A 150 -13.91 -18.71 -1.76
N ALA A 151 -14.31 -19.19 -2.95
CA ALA A 151 -15.04 -18.38 -3.91
C ALA A 151 -16.48 -18.21 -3.43
N VAL A 152 -17.00 -16.98 -3.42
CA VAL A 152 -18.42 -16.74 -3.17
C VAL A 152 -19.22 -16.77 -4.47
N GLU A 153 -20.54 -16.91 -4.37
CA GLU A 153 -21.43 -16.95 -5.52
C GLU A 153 -21.21 -15.76 -6.48
N GLY A 154 -21.00 -16.08 -7.76
CA GLY A 154 -20.69 -15.12 -8.83
C GLY A 154 -19.21 -14.78 -9.01
N GLN A 155 -18.29 -15.42 -8.28
CA GLN A 155 -16.84 -15.37 -8.52
C GLN A 155 -16.35 -16.63 -9.24
N PRO A 156 -15.29 -16.54 -10.06
CA PRO A 156 -14.67 -17.72 -10.64
C PRO A 156 -14.01 -18.59 -9.55
N GLU A 157 -13.95 -19.90 -9.77
CA GLU A 157 -13.26 -20.82 -8.83
C GLU A 157 -11.77 -20.49 -8.68
N SER A 158 -11.16 -19.87 -9.70
CA SER A 158 -9.77 -19.44 -9.70
C SER A 158 -9.50 -18.21 -8.82
N ILE A 159 -10.53 -17.52 -8.31
CA ILE A 159 -10.39 -16.21 -7.65
C ILE A 159 -9.40 -16.23 -6.47
N VAL A 160 -9.35 -17.33 -5.74
CA VAL A 160 -8.43 -17.53 -4.61
C VAL A 160 -6.99 -17.47 -5.11
N GLN A 161 -6.67 -18.24 -6.15
CA GLN A 161 -5.35 -18.29 -6.75
C GLN A 161 -5.01 -16.98 -7.46
N ASP A 162 -5.97 -16.35 -8.13
CA ASP A 162 -5.78 -15.08 -8.82
C ASP A 162 -5.42 -13.95 -7.85
N ILE A 163 -6.07 -13.90 -6.68
CA ILE A 163 -5.74 -12.97 -5.61
C ILE A 163 -4.36 -13.26 -5.03
N GLU A 164 -4.04 -14.52 -4.75
CA GLU A 164 -2.73 -14.88 -4.21
C GLU A 164 -1.61 -14.50 -5.18
N ASN A 165 -1.78 -14.83 -6.48
CA ASN A 165 -0.84 -14.48 -7.53
C ASN A 165 -0.68 -12.95 -7.63
N MET A 166 -1.78 -12.20 -7.58
CA MET A 166 -1.74 -10.73 -7.57
C MET A 166 -0.98 -10.20 -6.37
N VAL A 167 -1.21 -10.73 -5.16
CA VAL A 167 -0.48 -10.29 -3.96
C VAL A 167 1.01 -10.59 -4.11
N ARG A 168 1.37 -11.78 -4.62
CA ARG A 168 2.76 -12.22 -4.85
C ARG A 168 3.52 -11.29 -5.80
N THR A 169 2.89 -10.73 -6.83
CA THR A 169 3.56 -9.75 -7.70
C THR A 169 4.05 -8.50 -6.96
N TYR A 170 3.50 -8.20 -5.78
CA TYR A 170 3.96 -7.09 -4.93
C TYR A 170 4.87 -7.53 -3.79
N VAL A 171 4.64 -8.70 -3.18
CA VAL A 171 5.37 -9.14 -1.98
C VAL A 171 6.63 -9.95 -2.27
N ASP A 172 6.74 -10.59 -3.45
CA ASP A 172 7.95 -11.33 -3.83
C ASP A 172 9.14 -10.41 -4.11
N LYS A 173 8.86 -9.12 -4.36
CA LYS A 173 9.88 -8.11 -4.62
C LYS A 173 10.75 -7.89 -3.38
N PRO A 174 12.08 -7.97 -3.49
CA PRO A 174 12.97 -7.86 -2.33
C PRO A 174 12.95 -6.47 -1.69
N ASN A 175 12.60 -5.41 -2.44
CA ASN A 175 12.49 -4.05 -1.93
C ASN A 175 11.09 -3.72 -1.36
N SER A 176 10.17 -4.70 -1.34
CA SER A 176 8.81 -4.52 -0.82
C SER A 176 8.78 -4.83 0.68
N ILE A 177 8.37 -3.85 1.48
CA ILE A 177 8.09 -4.03 2.90
C ILE A 177 6.71 -4.67 3.02
N ILE A 178 6.59 -5.75 3.78
CA ILE A 178 5.34 -6.48 3.96
C ILE A 178 4.71 -6.02 5.28
N LEU A 179 3.52 -5.43 5.19
CA LEU A 179 2.70 -5.12 6.36
C LEU A 179 1.66 -6.22 6.54
N ALA A 180 1.97 -7.20 7.40
CA ALA A 180 1.16 -8.37 7.64
C ALA A 180 0.11 -8.11 8.74
N ILE A 181 -1.14 -7.88 8.31
CA ILE A 181 -2.26 -7.53 9.19
C ILE A 181 -3.05 -8.78 9.58
N SER A 182 -3.07 -9.07 10.88
CA SER A 182 -3.78 -10.20 11.46
C SER A 182 -4.74 -9.75 12.59
N PRO A 183 -5.97 -10.27 12.66
CA PRO A 183 -6.88 -9.93 13.75
C PRO A 183 -6.51 -10.70 15.03
N ALA A 184 -6.64 -10.06 16.18
CA ALA A 184 -6.28 -10.62 17.50
C ALA A 184 -7.24 -11.71 17.98
N ASN A 185 -8.49 -11.69 17.47
CA ASN A 185 -9.52 -12.66 17.84
C ASN A 185 -9.38 -13.99 17.07
N GLN A 186 -8.27 -14.19 16.36
CA GLN A 186 -7.91 -15.43 15.68
C GLN A 186 -6.47 -15.79 16.04
N ASP A 187 -6.15 -17.08 16.01
CA ASP A 187 -4.79 -17.53 16.25
C ASP A 187 -3.85 -17.04 15.13
N ILE A 188 -2.77 -16.37 15.53
CA ILE A 188 -1.77 -15.84 14.61
C ILE A 188 -1.12 -16.95 13.77
N ALA A 189 -1.03 -18.18 14.30
CA ALA A 189 -0.50 -19.33 13.59
C ALA A 189 -1.33 -19.70 12.34
N THR A 190 -2.60 -19.29 12.30
CA THR A 190 -3.50 -19.54 11.17
C THR A 190 -3.61 -18.36 10.20
N SER A 191 -2.84 -17.29 10.45
CA SER A 191 -2.89 -16.07 9.63
C SER A 191 -2.31 -16.30 8.24
N ASP A 192 -3.16 -16.12 7.23
CA ASP A 192 -2.74 -16.19 5.82
C ASP A 192 -1.69 -15.11 5.49
N ALA A 193 -1.72 -13.97 6.19
CA ALA A 193 -0.74 -12.89 6.03
C ALA A 193 0.66 -13.33 6.47
N ILE A 194 0.74 -13.99 7.62
CA ILE A 194 2.01 -14.45 8.19
C ILE A 194 2.54 -15.66 7.43
N LYS A 195 1.65 -16.57 7.00
CA LYS A 195 2.01 -17.68 6.12
C LYS A 195 2.68 -17.17 4.84
N LEU A 196 2.01 -16.26 4.13
CA LEU A 196 2.53 -15.69 2.89
C LEU A 196 3.84 -14.91 3.14
N ALA A 197 3.90 -14.09 4.20
CA ALA A 197 5.11 -13.35 4.55
C ALA A 197 6.30 -14.29 4.81
N LYS A 198 6.09 -15.41 5.51
CA LYS A 198 7.14 -16.39 5.80
C LYS A 198 7.67 -17.10 4.56
N GLU A 199 6.81 -17.32 3.55
CA GLU A 199 7.22 -17.94 2.29
C GLU A 199 8.12 -17.03 1.45
N VAL A 200 7.91 -15.72 1.50
CA VAL A 200 8.61 -14.73 0.66
C VAL A 200 9.71 -13.96 1.42
N ASP A 201 9.67 -13.96 2.75
CA ASP A 201 10.64 -13.37 3.68
C ASP A 201 10.86 -14.32 4.88
N PRO A 202 11.54 -15.47 4.71
CA PRO A 202 11.73 -16.45 5.78
C PRO A 202 12.51 -15.91 7.00
N THR A 203 13.36 -14.91 6.78
CA THR A 203 14.17 -14.24 7.81
C THR A 203 13.40 -13.16 8.57
N GLY A 204 12.29 -12.67 8.00
CA GLY A 204 11.45 -11.62 8.59
C GLY A 204 12.10 -10.23 8.57
N GLU A 205 13.04 -9.98 7.65
CA GLU A 205 13.85 -8.75 7.59
C GLU A 205 13.07 -7.55 7.05
N ARG A 206 11.99 -7.80 6.29
CA ARG A 206 11.16 -6.77 5.66
C ARG A 206 9.68 -6.91 6.00
N THR A 207 9.34 -7.76 6.97
CA THR A 207 7.97 -7.98 7.43
C THR A 207 7.69 -7.26 8.75
N PHE A 208 6.63 -6.45 8.77
CA PHE A 208 6.07 -5.80 9.95
C PHE A 208 4.73 -6.46 10.29
N GLY A 209 4.59 -6.89 11.55
CA GLY A 209 3.36 -7.49 12.04
C GLY A 209 2.41 -6.45 12.61
N VAL A 210 1.13 -6.49 12.21
CA VAL A 210 0.09 -5.64 12.78
C VAL A 210 -1.02 -6.51 13.33
N VAL A 211 -1.39 -6.27 14.58
CA VAL A 211 -2.51 -6.94 15.26
C VAL A 211 -3.69 -5.98 15.35
N THR A 212 -4.83 -6.34 14.76
CA THR A 212 -6.06 -5.54 14.83
C THR A 212 -7.10 -6.19 15.74
N LYS A 213 -8.22 -5.51 16.04
CA LYS A 213 -9.36 -6.09 16.78
C LYS A 213 -9.02 -6.61 18.19
N LEU A 214 -8.04 -5.99 18.85
CA LEU A 214 -7.67 -6.31 20.24
C LEU A 214 -8.84 -6.08 21.22
N ASP A 215 -9.73 -5.15 20.89
CA ASP A 215 -10.97 -4.84 21.61
C ASP A 215 -12.05 -5.92 21.49
N LEU A 216 -11.94 -6.82 20.51
CA LEU A 216 -12.90 -7.89 20.24
C LEU A 216 -12.41 -9.27 20.71
N MET A 217 -11.34 -9.31 21.51
CA MET A 217 -10.85 -10.55 22.11
C MET A 217 -11.79 -11.03 23.22
N ASP A 218 -11.81 -12.35 23.43
CA ASP A 218 -12.60 -12.94 24.51
C ASP A 218 -12.07 -12.49 25.88
N LYS A 219 -12.98 -12.19 26.80
CA LYS A 219 -12.62 -11.74 28.15
C LYS A 219 -11.74 -12.79 28.84
N GLY A 220 -10.60 -12.35 29.34
CA GLY A 220 -9.60 -13.23 29.96
C GLY A 220 -8.50 -13.72 29.01
N THR A 221 -8.57 -13.36 27.73
CA THR A 221 -7.49 -13.56 26.75
C THR A 221 -6.80 -12.24 26.41
N ASN A 222 -5.54 -12.31 25.98
CA ASN A 222 -4.79 -11.16 25.50
C ASN A 222 -3.82 -11.57 24.38
N ALA A 223 -3.30 -10.58 23.65
CA ALA A 223 -2.36 -10.77 22.56
C ALA A 223 -0.93 -10.32 22.94
N ILE A 224 -0.60 -10.27 24.24
CA ILE A 224 0.70 -9.77 24.72
C ILE A 224 1.84 -10.61 24.10
N ASP A 225 1.71 -11.94 24.10
CA ASP A 225 2.75 -12.83 23.55
C ASP A 225 3.00 -12.59 22.07
N VAL A 226 1.98 -12.18 21.31
CA VAL A 226 2.14 -11.79 19.90
C VAL A 226 2.82 -10.43 19.80
N LEU A 227 2.32 -9.42 20.55
CA LEU A 227 2.85 -8.06 20.50
C LEU A 227 4.30 -7.94 21.00
N GLU A 228 4.71 -8.78 21.94
CA GLU A 228 6.08 -8.85 22.44
C GLU A 228 6.97 -9.81 21.60
N GLY A 229 6.41 -10.42 20.55
CA GLY A 229 7.14 -11.31 19.63
C GLY A 229 7.53 -12.66 20.22
N ARG A 230 6.91 -13.08 21.34
CA ARG A 230 7.11 -14.41 21.95
C ARG A 230 6.44 -15.52 21.16
N SER A 231 5.21 -15.30 20.69
CA SER A 231 4.47 -16.31 19.89
C SER A 231 5.02 -16.44 18.47
N TYR A 232 5.33 -15.31 17.83
CA TYR A 232 5.92 -15.28 16.49
C TYR A 232 6.94 -14.15 16.40
N ARG A 233 8.21 -14.51 16.25
CA ARG A 233 9.31 -13.55 16.24
C ARG A 233 9.50 -12.97 14.83
N LEU A 234 9.47 -11.65 14.75
CA LEU A 234 9.86 -10.85 13.58
C LEU A 234 11.11 -10.04 13.91
N GLN A 235 11.85 -9.58 12.90
CA GLN A 235 12.96 -8.64 13.11
C GLN A 235 12.45 -7.24 13.46
N HIS A 236 11.27 -6.89 12.95
CA HIS A 236 10.56 -5.64 13.25
C HIS A 236 9.50 -5.85 14.33
N PRO A 237 9.18 -4.81 15.12
CA PRO A 237 8.20 -4.92 16.20
C PRO A 237 6.79 -5.16 15.66
N TRP A 238 6.01 -5.89 16.45
CA TRP A 238 4.56 -5.98 16.26
C TRP A 238 3.89 -4.69 16.74
N VAL A 239 2.87 -4.24 16.01
CA VAL A 239 2.06 -3.07 16.38
C VAL A 239 0.60 -3.43 16.49
N GLY A 240 0.02 -3.19 17.67
CA GLY A 240 -1.40 -3.31 17.94
C GLY A 240 -2.15 -2.06 17.48
N ILE A 241 -3.30 -2.25 16.84
CA ILE A 241 -4.19 -1.17 16.39
C ILE A 241 -5.63 -1.49 16.79
N VAL A 242 -6.30 -0.48 17.35
CA VAL A 242 -7.74 -0.55 17.67
C VAL A 242 -8.46 0.41 16.73
N ASN A 243 -9.25 -0.17 15.83
CA ASN A 243 -10.01 0.58 14.83
C ASN A 243 -11.43 0.89 15.34
N ARG A 244 -12.14 1.79 14.63
CA ARG A 244 -13.57 1.99 14.86
C ARG A 244 -14.36 0.70 14.66
N SER A 245 -15.33 0.49 15.53
CA SER A 245 -16.33 -0.58 15.36
C SER A 245 -17.28 -0.25 14.20
N GLN A 246 -18.02 -1.26 13.73
CA GLN A 246 -19.07 -1.02 12.72
C GLN A 246 -20.13 -0.04 13.22
N ALA A 247 -20.42 -0.03 14.52
CA ALA A 247 -21.34 0.93 15.13
C ALA A 247 -20.79 2.36 15.09
N ASP A 248 -19.50 2.55 15.36
CA ASP A 248 -18.84 3.85 15.26
C ASP A 248 -18.83 4.36 13.80
N ILE A 249 -18.59 3.46 12.83
CA ILE A 249 -18.64 3.79 11.40
C ILE A 249 -20.05 4.23 11.01
N ASN A 250 -21.08 3.49 11.41
CA ASN A 250 -22.47 3.82 11.10
C ASN A 250 -22.90 5.17 11.73
N LYS A 251 -22.29 5.54 12.86
CA LYS A 251 -22.49 6.84 13.53
C LYS A 251 -21.59 7.96 12.97
N ASN A 252 -20.79 7.68 11.95
CA ASN A 252 -19.79 8.61 11.39
C ASN A 252 -18.89 9.24 12.46
N VAL A 253 -18.45 8.43 13.44
CA VAL A 253 -17.51 8.91 14.47
C VAL A 253 -16.24 9.40 13.79
N ASP A 254 -15.83 10.62 14.12
CA ASP A 254 -14.66 11.25 13.53
C ASP A 254 -13.37 10.45 13.81
N MET A 255 -12.43 10.51 12.87
CA MET A 255 -11.19 9.74 12.95
C MET A 255 -10.27 10.26 14.06
N LEU A 256 -10.29 11.57 14.38
CA LEU A 256 -9.50 12.09 15.51
C LEU A 256 -10.03 11.54 16.84
N ALA A 257 -11.36 11.43 16.97
CA ALA A 257 -11.97 10.80 18.13
C ALA A 257 -11.61 9.30 18.21
N ALA A 258 -11.56 8.61 17.08
CA ALA A 258 -11.11 7.20 17.02
C ALA A 258 -9.66 7.03 17.50
N ARG A 259 -8.74 7.89 17.05
CA ARG A 259 -7.33 7.86 17.49
C ARG A 259 -7.17 8.14 18.99
N ARG A 260 -7.97 9.05 19.55
CA ARG A 260 -7.97 9.29 21.02
C ARG A 260 -8.45 8.06 21.77
N LYS A 261 -9.55 7.44 21.33
CA LYS A 261 -10.04 6.18 21.91
C LYS A 261 -9.01 5.06 21.82
N GLU A 262 -8.26 4.97 20.72
CA GLU A 262 -7.17 4.00 20.58
C GLU A 262 -6.07 4.23 21.63
N GLN A 263 -5.61 5.48 21.78
CA GLN A 263 -4.61 5.81 22.79
C GLN A 263 -5.11 5.53 24.21
N GLU A 264 -6.35 5.91 24.51
CA GLU A 264 -6.99 5.63 25.80
C GLU A 264 -7.09 4.13 26.07
N TYR A 265 -7.45 3.32 25.06
CA TYR A 265 -7.50 1.86 25.18
C TYR A 265 -6.14 1.28 25.59
N PHE A 266 -5.05 1.67 24.91
CA PHE A 266 -3.73 1.15 25.24
C PHE A 266 -3.21 1.67 26.58
N GLN A 267 -3.47 2.93 26.92
CA GLN A 267 -3.00 3.53 28.18
C GLN A 267 -3.74 3.01 29.42
N SER A 268 -5.06 2.77 29.30
CA SER A 268 -5.89 2.29 30.41
C SER A 268 -5.94 0.77 30.53
N SER A 269 -5.44 0.04 29.53
CA SER A 269 -5.41 -1.42 29.56
C SER A 269 -4.43 -1.94 30.62
N PRO A 270 -4.87 -2.86 31.52
CA PRO A 270 -3.98 -3.50 32.47
C PRO A 270 -2.93 -4.39 31.78
N ASP A 271 -3.28 -4.94 30.61
CA ASP A 271 -2.45 -5.88 29.85
C ASP A 271 -1.49 -5.17 28.88
N TYR A 272 -1.89 -4.03 28.33
CA TYR A 272 -1.13 -3.34 27.27
C TYR A 272 -0.52 -1.99 27.69
N GLY A 273 -0.77 -1.53 28.92
CA GLY A 273 -0.34 -0.22 29.42
C GLY A 273 1.16 0.05 29.24
N HIS A 274 2.01 -0.95 29.48
CA HIS A 274 3.47 -0.83 29.31
C HIS A 274 3.89 -0.71 27.85
N LEU A 275 3.07 -1.21 26.91
CA LEU A 275 3.31 -1.15 25.47
C LEU A 275 2.70 0.07 24.80
N ALA A 276 1.89 0.88 25.50
CA ALA A 276 1.08 1.93 24.89
C ALA A 276 1.86 2.91 23.99
N HIS A 277 3.11 3.22 24.31
CA HIS A 277 3.97 4.10 23.51
C HIS A 277 4.45 3.50 22.17
N LYS A 278 4.33 2.18 21.99
CA LYS A 278 4.68 1.41 20.79
C LYS A 278 3.47 0.88 20.03
N MET A 279 2.28 1.39 20.33
CA MET A 279 1.01 0.92 19.76
C MET A 279 0.27 2.06 19.05
N GLY A 280 -0.68 1.67 18.21
CA GLY A 280 -1.59 2.56 17.53
C GLY A 280 -1.16 3.00 16.13
N ALA A 281 -2.12 3.53 15.38
CA ALA A 281 -1.97 3.86 13.97
C ALA A 281 -0.94 4.98 13.72
N GLU A 282 -0.86 5.97 14.62
CA GLU A 282 0.13 7.05 14.50
C GLU A 282 1.57 6.58 14.72
N TYR A 283 1.77 5.64 15.66
CA TYR A 283 3.07 5.03 15.87
C TYR A 283 3.47 4.18 14.66
N LEU A 284 2.54 3.36 14.13
CA LEU A 284 2.78 2.55 12.94
C LEU A 284 3.19 3.43 11.74
N ALA A 285 2.46 4.51 11.49
CA ALA A 285 2.75 5.42 10.37
C ALA A 285 4.17 6.01 10.46
N LYS A 286 4.58 6.46 11.66
CA LYS A 286 5.93 6.98 11.91
C LYS A 286 7.00 5.90 11.73
N LEU A 287 6.78 4.71 12.28
CA LEU A 287 7.68 3.57 12.17
C LEU A 287 7.92 3.19 10.70
N LEU A 288 6.84 3.04 9.93
CA LEU A 288 6.93 2.70 8.50
C LEU A 288 7.60 3.81 7.69
N SER A 289 7.31 5.07 7.97
CA SER A 289 7.92 6.21 7.26
C SER A 289 9.43 6.28 7.51
N GLN A 290 9.87 6.12 8.76
CA GLN A 290 11.30 6.11 9.11
C GLN A 290 12.03 4.92 8.47
N HIS A 291 11.42 3.72 8.52
CA HIS A 291 12.01 2.54 7.92
C HIS A 291 12.09 2.67 6.39
N LEU A 292 11.00 3.11 5.74
CA LEU A 292 10.96 3.34 4.31
C LEU A 292 12.03 4.36 3.88
N GLU A 293 12.21 5.45 4.64
CA GLU A 293 13.25 6.44 4.37
C GLU A 293 14.67 5.83 4.44
N ALA A 294 14.94 4.99 5.44
CA ALA A 294 16.22 4.30 5.59
C ALA A 294 16.49 3.34 4.42
N VAL A 295 15.47 2.58 4.00
CA VAL A 295 15.56 1.66 2.85
C VAL A 295 15.79 2.44 1.56
N ILE A 296 15.04 3.52 1.33
CA ILE A 296 15.23 4.39 0.15
C ILE A 296 16.67 4.90 0.13
N LYS A 297 17.17 5.47 1.23
CA LYS A 297 18.55 6.00 1.31
C LYS A 297 19.61 4.96 0.94
N ALA A 298 19.47 3.74 1.44
CA ALA A 298 20.39 2.66 1.12
C ALA A 298 20.35 2.25 -0.35
N LYS A 299 19.20 2.42 -1.03
CA LYS A 299 18.97 1.97 -2.41
C LYS A 299 19.19 3.05 -3.46
N ILE A 300 19.20 4.34 -3.12
CA ILE A 300 19.41 5.46 -4.07
C ILE A 300 20.61 5.21 -5.01
N PRO A 301 21.80 4.80 -4.55
CA PRO A 301 22.94 4.64 -5.45
C PRO A 301 22.69 3.58 -6.52
N SER A 302 22.04 2.48 -6.15
CA SER A 302 21.65 1.42 -7.08
C SER A 302 20.56 1.88 -8.05
N ILE A 303 19.61 2.68 -7.58
CA ILE A 303 18.55 3.24 -8.43
C ILE A 303 19.15 4.19 -9.47
N ILE A 304 20.07 5.08 -9.07
CA ILE A 304 20.77 5.99 -9.99
C ILE A 304 21.56 5.19 -11.03
N SER A 305 22.29 4.15 -10.60
CA SER A 305 23.04 3.29 -11.52
C SER A 305 22.13 2.58 -12.52
N MET A 306 20.94 2.15 -12.09
CA MET A 306 19.96 1.51 -12.97
C MET A 306 19.39 2.51 -13.98
N ILE A 307 19.02 3.71 -13.53
CA ILE A 307 18.52 4.79 -14.41
C ILE A 307 19.58 5.13 -15.47
N ASN A 308 20.82 5.38 -15.08
CA ASN A 308 21.89 5.73 -16.02
C ASN A 308 22.12 4.61 -17.04
N LYS A 309 22.15 3.36 -16.60
CA LYS A 309 22.29 2.22 -17.50
C LYS A 309 21.13 2.15 -18.51
N THR A 310 19.89 2.35 -18.06
CA THR A 310 18.72 2.37 -18.96
C THR A 310 18.77 3.56 -19.93
N VAL A 311 19.26 4.72 -19.49
CA VAL A 311 19.48 5.88 -20.39
C VAL A 311 20.51 5.54 -21.46
N ASP A 312 21.66 4.98 -21.08
CA ASP A 312 22.72 4.58 -22.03
C ASP A 312 22.20 3.55 -23.06
N GLU A 313 21.39 2.59 -22.62
CA GLU A 313 20.77 1.58 -23.50
C GLU A 313 19.78 2.22 -24.50
N ILE A 314 18.92 3.14 -24.03
CA ILE A 314 17.96 3.85 -24.89
C ILE A 314 18.67 4.79 -25.86
N GLU A 315 19.73 5.49 -25.44
CA GLU A 315 20.53 6.34 -26.32
C GLU A 315 21.23 5.53 -27.41
N ALA A 316 21.79 4.36 -27.07
CA ALA A 316 22.37 3.45 -28.05
C ALA A 316 21.34 2.91 -29.06
N GLU A 317 20.12 2.63 -28.61
CA GLU A 317 19.02 2.21 -29.50
C GLU A 317 18.56 3.37 -30.40
N LEU A 318 18.46 4.58 -29.86
CA LEU A 318 18.13 5.79 -30.62
C LEU A 318 19.18 6.08 -31.70
N ASP A 319 20.47 5.97 -31.36
CA ASP A 319 21.57 6.12 -32.32
C ASP A 319 21.49 5.07 -33.44
N ARG A 320 21.10 3.83 -33.11
CA ARG A 320 20.91 2.76 -34.09
C ARG A 320 19.72 3.00 -35.01
N LEU A 321 18.63 3.60 -34.51
CA LEU A 321 17.47 3.98 -35.32
C LEU A 321 17.78 5.17 -36.25
N GLY A 322 18.81 5.95 -35.93
CA GLY A 322 19.28 7.07 -36.74
C GLY A 322 18.46 8.34 -36.53
N ARG A 323 18.73 9.36 -37.34
CA ARG A 323 18.01 10.64 -37.23
C ARG A 323 16.56 10.47 -37.65
N PRO A 324 15.61 11.19 -37.00
CA PRO A 324 14.22 11.20 -37.45
C PRO A 324 14.18 11.55 -38.93
N ILE A 325 13.39 10.79 -39.70
CA ILE A 325 13.03 11.12 -41.07
C ILE A 325 12.14 12.36 -40.97
N GLY A 326 12.77 13.52 -40.84
CA GLY A 326 12.09 14.80 -40.97
C GLY A 326 11.38 14.82 -42.32
N GLY A 327 10.16 15.37 -42.34
CA GLY A 327 9.40 15.62 -43.54
C GLY A 327 10.08 16.65 -44.45
N ASP A 328 11.27 16.34 -44.94
CA ASP A 328 11.81 16.97 -46.11
C ASP A 328 10.97 16.49 -47.30
N ALA A 329 10.27 17.44 -47.91
CA ALA A 329 9.53 17.30 -49.15
C ALA A 329 10.46 17.01 -50.37
N GLY A 330 11.51 16.20 -50.19
CA GLY A 330 12.53 15.92 -51.18
C GLY A 330 13.16 14.53 -51.14
N VAL A 331 12.89 13.69 -50.13
CA VAL A 331 13.46 12.33 -50.10
C VAL A 331 12.57 11.38 -50.91
N ARG A 332 12.85 11.31 -52.22
CA ARG A 332 12.40 10.21 -53.08
C ARG A 332 12.96 8.91 -52.53
N ILE A 333 12.12 8.12 -51.89
CA ILE A 333 12.39 6.72 -51.58
C ILE A 333 12.40 5.98 -52.92
N THR A 334 13.59 5.71 -53.47
CA THR A 334 13.76 4.68 -54.50
C THR A 334 13.74 3.34 -53.77
N ILE A 335 12.57 2.73 -53.70
CA ILE A 335 12.44 1.32 -53.33
C ILE A 335 13.08 0.52 -54.46
N LEU A 336 14.23 -0.08 -54.16
CA LEU A 336 14.90 -1.03 -55.05
C LEU A 336 13.98 -2.24 -55.27
N THR A 337 13.82 -2.56 -56.56
CA THR A 337 13.25 -3.81 -57.07
C THR A 337 14.34 -4.87 -57.15
#